data_AF-A0A5B2VEK4-F1
#
_entry.id   AF-A0A5B2VEK4-F1
#
_cell.length_a   1.000
_cell.length_b   1.000
_cell.length_c   1.000
_cell.angle_alpha   90.00
_cell.angle_beta   90.00
_cell.angle_gamma   90.00
#
_symmetry.space_group_name_H-M   'P 1'
#
loop_
_entity.id
_entity.type
_entity.pdbx_description
1 polymer ?
#
loop_
_entity_poly.entity_id
_entity_poly.type
_entity_poly.pdbx_seq_one_letter_code
_entity_poly.pdbx_strand_id
1 'polypeptide(L)'
;MPGLTPISGVVPPCEGDPGTPPPLTAGHAIAGPDNILGLRGRRAAGLALRLAPKTGEAEAFEIAIIDERGAVAQALGPYEDDDVVAVWRALADASGLPLLVQTPDGALSNPYPQIGPLKLGATRMRRRHGLLAHRRPRFLAHRKTAALPVRPLVFREPALSEGGQA
;
A
#
# COMPACT_ATOMS: atom_id res chain seq x y z
N MET A 1 2.62 32.44 -37.01
CA MET A 1 1.36 32.75 -36.31
C MET A 1 1.35 32.02 -34.98
N PRO A 2 1.88 32.64 -33.91
CA PRO A 2 1.83 32.10 -32.55
C PRO A 2 0.51 32.47 -31.88
N GLY A 3 -0.05 31.57 -31.07
CA GLY A 3 -1.26 31.81 -30.30
C GLY A 3 -1.29 30.88 -29.09
N LEU A 4 -0.52 31.25 -28.06
CA LEU A 4 -0.58 30.68 -26.72
C LEU A 4 -1.50 31.59 -25.90
N THR A 5 -2.57 31.05 -25.30
CA THR A 5 -3.21 31.66 -24.13
C THR A 5 -3.67 30.58 -23.15
N PRO A 6 -3.48 30.77 -21.83
CA PRO A 6 -3.78 29.79 -20.79
C PRO A 6 -5.25 29.86 -20.33
N ILE A 7 -5.85 28.73 -19.98
CA ILE A 7 -7.11 28.68 -19.22
C ILE A 7 -6.75 28.62 -17.74
N SER A 8 -6.58 29.79 -17.15
CA SER A 8 -6.60 29.97 -15.70
C SER A 8 -8.06 30.04 -15.26
N GLY A 9 -8.54 29.00 -14.56
CA GLY A 9 -9.80 29.03 -13.84
C GLY A 9 -9.57 29.53 -12.43
N VAL A 10 -9.72 30.83 -12.23
CA VAL A 10 -9.87 31.45 -10.89
C VAL A 10 -11.27 31.11 -10.37
N VAL A 11 -11.35 30.46 -9.21
CA VAL A 11 -12.59 30.31 -8.42
C VAL A 11 -12.66 31.49 -7.45
N PRO A 12 -13.80 32.18 -7.31
CA PRO A 12 -13.95 33.33 -6.41
C PRO A 12 -13.91 32.89 -4.93
N PRO A 13 -13.55 33.79 -3.99
CA PRO A 13 -13.65 33.51 -2.56
C PRO A 13 -15.12 33.50 -2.14
N CYS A 14 -15.60 32.35 -1.66
CA CYS A 14 -16.86 32.26 -0.93
C CYS A 14 -16.65 32.80 0.49
N GLU A 15 -17.11 34.02 0.70
CA GLU A 15 -17.35 34.60 2.01
C GLU A 15 -18.55 33.88 2.65
N GLY A 16 -18.33 33.22 3.80
CA GLY A 16 -19.36 32.47 4.51
C GLY A 16 -18.91 32.14 5.94
N ASP A 17 -19.49 32.88 6.89
CA ASP A 17 -19.64 32.69 8.35
C ASP A 17 -18.80 31.63 9.11
N PRO A 18 -18.08 32.01 10.20
CA PRO A 18 -17.39 31.07 11.08
C PRO A 18 -18.33 30.62 12.22
N GLY A 19 -18.84 29.38 12.19
CA GLY A 19 -19.63 28.94 13.35
C GLY A 19 -20.15 27.52 13.44
N THR A 20 -20.07 26.69 12.39
CA THR A 20 -20.61 25.34 12.48
C THR A 20 -19.64 24.35 11.84
N PRO A 21 -18.94 23.49 12.62
CA PRO A 21 -18.25 22.37 12.02
C PRO A 21 -19.30 21.51 11.32
N PRO A 22 -19.14 21.19 10.02
CA PRO A 22 -20.05 20.27 9.36
C PRO A 22 -19.99 18.94 10.12
N PRO A 23 -21.12 18.24 10.31
CA PRO A 23 -21.07 16.88 10.83
C PRO A 23 -20.20 16.07 9.88
N LEU A 24 -19.05 15.63 10.39
CA LEU A 24 -18.10 14.80 9.66
C LEU A 24 -18.86 13.58 9.16
N THR A 25 -19.02 13.51 7.84
CA THR A 25 -19.57 12.35 7.16
C THR A 25 -18.79 11.14 7.61
N ALA A 26 -19.50 10.15 8.16
CA ALA A 26 -18.95 8.86 8.55
C ALA A 26 -17.99 8.38 7.46
N GLY A 27 -16.70 8.26 7.81
CA GLY A 27 -15.67 7.84 6.89
C GLY A 27 -16.10 6.54 6.22
N HIS A 28 -16.15 6.54 4.89
CA HIS A 28 -16.49 5.34 4.13
C HIS A 28 -15.43 4.28 4.41
N ALA A 29 -15.85 3.16 5.01
CA ALA A 29 -14.96 2.04 5.29
C ALA A 29 -14.26 1.58 4.00
N ILE A 30 -12.93 1.53 4.03
CA ILE A 30 -12.14 1.04 2.89
C ILE A 30 -12.28 -0.48 2.84
N ALA A 31 -13.14 -0.97 1.96
CA ALA A 31 -13.22 -2.39 1.61
C ALA A 31 -12.00 -2.79 0.76
N GLY A 32 -10.87 -3.06 1.41
CA GLY A 32 -9.74 -3.79 0.85
C GLY A 32 -9.99 -5.30 0.79
N PRO A 33 -9.13 -6.08 0.11
CA PRO A 33 -9.27 -7.53 0.00
C PRO A 33 -9.21 -8.15 1.41
N ASP A 34 -10.37 -8.62 1.90
CA ASP A 34 -10.60 -9.39 3.13
C ASP A 34 -9.53 -9.23 4.21
N ASN A 35 -9.47 -8.04 4.81
CA ASN A 35 -8.65 -7.75 5.98
C ASN A 35 -9.24 -8.47 7.21
N ILE A 36 -9.06 -9.80 7.28
CA ILE A 36 -9.36 -10.63 8.45
C ILE A 36 -8.20 -10.47 9.46
N LEU A 37 -7.98 -9.24 9.91
CA LEU A 37 -7.16 -8.98 11.09
C LEU A 37 -8.11 -8.90 12.28
N GLY A 38 -8.49 -10.07 12.78
CA GLY A 38 -9.36 -10.16 13.95
C GLY A 38 -9.49 -11.59 14.45
N LEU A 39 -9.15 -11.80 15.72
CA LEU A 39 -9.30 -13.07 16.47
C LEU A 39 -10.73 -13.65 16.50
N ARG A 40 -11.72 -13.03 15.83
CA ARG A 40 -13.13 -13.43 15.81
C ARG A 40 -13.79 -13.39 14.43
N GLY A 41 -13.02 -13.36 13.33
CA GLY A 41 -13.57 -13.40 11.96
C GLY A 41 -14.38 -12.16 11.54
N ARG A 42 -14.24 -11.04 12.26
CA ARG A 42 -14.84 -9.75 11.88
C ARG A 42 -13.94 -9.02 10.89
N ARG A 43 -14.54 -8.31 9.93
CA ARG A 43 -13.80 -7.41 9.04
C ARG A 43 -13.27 -6.23 9.84
N ALA A 44 -11.97 -5.98 9.71
CA ALA A 44 -11.35 -4.77 10.23
C ALA A 44 -11.68 -3.58 9.31
N ALA A 45 -12.22 -2.52 9.89
CA ALA A 45 -12.46 -1.25 9.23
C ALA A 45 -11.22 -0.34 9.22
N GLY A 46 -10.36 -0.43 10.24
CA GLY A 46 -9.17 0.40 10.35
C GLY A 46 -8.40 0.22 11.66
N LEU A 47 -7.28 0.94 11.79
CA LEU A 47 -6.46 1.04 12.99
C LEU A 47 -6.70 2.38 13.68
N ALA A 48 -7.32 2.36 14.86
CA ALA A 48 -7.57 3.55 15.67
C ALA A 48 -6.44 3.82 16.65
N LEU A 49 -5.92 5.05 16.63
CA LEU A 49 -5.16 5.66 17.72
C LEU A 49 -6.16 6.28 18.71
N ARG A 50 -6.05 5.95 20.00
CA ARG A 50 -6.93 6.45 21.06
C ARG A 50 -6.14 6.78 22.32
N LEU A 51 -6.73 7.56 23.22
CA LEU A 51 -6.21 7.70 24.57
C LEU A 51 -6.52 6.42 25.36
N ALA A 52 -5.51 5.85 26.02
CA ALA A 52 -5.72 4.73 26.92
C ALA A 52 -6.52 5.21 28.15
N PRO A 53 -7.37 4.35 28.75
CA PRO A 53 -8.01 4.69 30.01
C PRO A 53 -6.94 4.98 31.06
N LYS A 54 -7.02 6.16 31.72
CA LYS A 54 -5.99 6.64 32.65
C LYS A 54 -5.62 5.55 33.66
N THR A 55 -4.45 4.97 33.47
CA THR A 55 -3.84 4.00 34.37
C THR A 55 -2.60 4.66 34.96
N GLY A 56 -2.81 5.57 35.92
CA GLY A 56 -1.76 6.37 36.54
C GLY A 56 -1.74 7.85 36.12
N GLU A 57 -0.63 8.54 36.39
CA GLU A 57 -0.46 9.98 36.12
C GLU A 57 -0.15 10.29 34.65
N ALA A 58 0.49 9.36 33.93
CA ALA A 58 0.87 9.54 32.54
C ALA A 58 -0.29 9.23 31.57
N GLU A 59 -0.40 10.05 30.52
CA GLU A 59 -1.33 9.80 29.41
C GLU A 59 -0.68 8.81 28.44
N ALA A 60 -1.15 7.56 28.46
CA ALA A 60 -0.75 6.55 27.50
C ALA A 60 -1.69 6.57 26.28
N PHE A 61 -1.14 6.24 25.11
CA PHE A 61 -1.93 6.01 23.91
C PHE A 61 -2.14 4.52 23.68
N GLU A 62 -3.23 4.14 23.04
CA GLU A 62 -3.49 2.75 22.65
C GLU A 62 -3.76 2.69 21.15
N ILE A 63 -3.20 1.67 20.50
CA ILE A 63 -3.55 1.33 19.12
C ILE A 63 -4.51 0.14 19.17
N ALA A 64 -5.59 0.22 18.40
CA ALA A 64 -6.59 -0.83 18.37
C ALA A 64 -7.20 -1.01 16.98
N ILE A 65 -7.56 -2.25 16.67
CA ILE A 65 -8.29 -2.61 15.46
C ILE A 65 -9.77 -2.31 15.68
N ILE A 66 -10.36 -1.57 14.76
CA ILE A 66 -11.78 -1.23 14.72
C ILE A 66 -12.50 -2.13 13.72
N ASP A 67 -13.68 -2.64 14.08
CA ASP A 67 -14.54 -3.38 13.16
C ASP A 67 -15.42 -2.45 12.30
N GLU A 68 -16.12 -3.01 11.32
CA GLU A 68 -17.06 -2.28 10.44
C GLU A 68 -18.19 -1.54 11.18
N ARG A 69 -18.45 -1.87 12.45
CA ARG A 69 -19.46 -1.21 13.28
C ARG A 69 -18.88 -0.05 14.10
N GLY A 70 -17.57 0.22 13.96
CA GLY A 70 -16.86 1.21 14.75
C GLY A 70 -16.49 0.71 16.16
N ALA A 71 -16.68 -0.57 16.46
CA ALA A 71 -16.35 -1.14 17.76
C ALA A 71 -14.91 -1.63 17.81
N VAL A 72 -14.34 -1.66 19.02
CA VAL A 72 -13.01 -2.21 19.27
C VAL A 72 -13.04 -3.72 19.06
N ALA A 73 -12.41 -4.18 17.99
CA ALA A 73 -12.24 -5.62 17.74
C ALA A 73 -11.10 -6.18 18.60
N GLN A 74 -9.99 -5.44 18.68
CA GLN A 74 -8.81 -5.86 19.43
C GLN A 74 -7.93 -4.66 19.79
N ALA A 75 -7.52 -4.57 21.06
CA ALA A 75 -6.45 -3.70 21.51
C ALA A 75 -5.08 -4.35 21.23
N LEU A 76 -4.13 -3.56 20.72
CA LEU A 76 -2.75 -4.02 20.46
C LEU A 76 -1.80 -3.67 21.61
N GLY A 77 -2.21 -2.76 22.50
CA GLY A 77 -1.49 -2.41 23.72
C GLY A 77 -1.30 -0.91 23.91
N PRO A 78 -0.82 -0.50 25.09
CA PRO A 78 -0.42 0.87 25.36
C PRO A 78 0.94 1.18 24.70
N TYR A 79 1.10 2.44 24.30
CA TYR A 79 2.30 3.00 23.69
C TYR A 79 2.56 4.39 24.26
N GLU A 80 3.85 4.73 24.38
CA GLU A 80 4.31 6.07 24.74
C GLU A 80 4.11 7.05 23.57
N ASP A 81 3.96 8.34 23.88
CA ASP A 81 3.66 9.39 22.90
C ASP A 81 4.71 9.48 21.77
N ASP A 82 5.99 9.39 22.12
CA ASP A 82 7.10 9.60 21.18
C ASP A 82 7.11 8.60 20.01
N ASP A 83 6.64 7.36 20.22
CA ASP A 83 6.74 6.27 19.25
C ASP A 83 5.38 5.82 18.68
N VAL A 84 4.26 6.15 19.33
CA VAL A 84 2.95 5.58 18.99
C VAL A 84 2.54 5.89 17.55
N VAL A 85 2.83 7.10 17.05
CA VAL A 85 2.48 7.51 15.68
C VAL A 85 3.28 6.72 14.64
N ALA A 86 4.56 6.44 14.93
CA ALA A 86 5.42 5.67 14.05
C ALA A 86 4.96 4.21 13.97
N VAL A 87 4.68 3.59 15.11
CA VAL A 87 4.17 2.21 15.19
C VAL A 87 2.81 2.11 14.48
N TRP A 88 1.91 3.05 14.71
CA TRP A 88 0.59 3.09 14.09
C TRP A 88 0.65 3.17 12.56
N ARG A 89 1.51 4.01 12.01
CA ARG A 89 1.76 4.08 10.55
C ARG A 89 2.37 2.80 10.01
N ALA A 90 3.37 2.25 10.69
CA ALA A 90 4.02 1.00 10.27
C ALA A 90 3.03 -0.18 10.24
N LEU A 91 2.12 -0.24 11.21
CA LEU A 91 1.06 -1.24 11.23
C LEU A 91 0.05 -1.05 10.10
N ALA A 92 -0.33 0.21 9.78
CA ALA A 92 -1.20 0.49 8.65
C ALA A 92 -0.56 0.11 7.31
N ASP A 93 0.73 0.41 7.13
CA ASP A 93 1.47 0.04 5.91
C ASP A 93 1.57 -1.49 5.76
N ALA A 94 1.83 -2.21 6.86
CA ALA A 94 1.94 -3.66 6.86
C ALA A 94 0.59 -4.37 6.64
N SER A 95 -0.50 -3.81 7.17
CA SER A 95 -1.84 -4.39 7.11
C SER A 95 -2.69 -3.92 5.93
N GLY A 96 -2.37 -2.76 5.35
CA GLY A 96 -3.23 -2.07 4.38
C GLY A 96 -4.50 -1.48 5.00
N LEU A 97 -4.62 -1.42 6.32
CA LEU A 97 -5.76 -0.83 7.00
C LEU A 97 -5.67 0.70 7.04
N PRO A 98 -6.80 1.42 6.90
CA PRO A 98 -6.80 2.86 7.05
C PRO A 98 -6.49 3.26 8.51
N LEU A 99 -5.77 4.37 8.63
CA LEU A 99 -5.50 5.06 9.88
C LEU A 99 -6.75 5.80 10.36
N LEU A 100 -7.09 5.64 11.64
CA LEU A 100 -8.20 6.32 12.30
C LEU A 100 -7.73 6.93 13.63
N VAL A 101 -8.35 8.03 14.05
CA VAL A 101 -8.18 8.59 15.40
C VAL A 101 -9.52 8.50 16.11
N GLN A 102 -9.54 7.93 17.31
CA GLN A 102 -10.72 7.86 18.16
C GLN A 102 -10.65 8.93 19.24
N THR A 103 -11.60 9.86 19.20
CA THR A 103 -11.81 10.87 20.23
C THR A 103 -12.34 10.21 21.51
N PRO A 104 -12.13 10.78 22.72
CA PRO A 104 -12.72 10.27 23.96
C PRO A 104 -14.24 10.07 23.91
N ASP A 105 -14.95 10.84 23.10
CA ASP A 105 -16.40 10.70 22.85
C ASP A 105 -16.77 9.46 22.03
N GLY A 106 -15.77 8.67 21.60
CA GLY A 106 -15.93 7.48 20.77
C GLY A 106 -15.99 7.75 19.27
N ALA A 107 -16.03 9.02 18.85
CA ALA A 107 -16.05 9.41 17.45
C ALA A 107 -14.76 9.00 16.73
N LEU A 108 -14.90 8.46 15.52
CA LEU A 108 -13.79 8.07 14.65
C LEU A 108 -13.59 9.12 13.57
N SER A 109 -12.34 9.57 13.40
CA SER A 109 -11.96 10.54 12.39
C SER A 109 -10.73 10.07 11.60
N ASN A 110 -10.60 10.56 10.38
CA ASN A 110 -9.42 10.30 9.56
C ASN A 110 -8.36 11.35 9.87
N PRO A 111 -7.13 10.98 10.27
CA PRO A 111 -6.07 11.95 10.56
C PRO A 111 -5.64 12.76 9.33
N TYR A 112 -5.82 12.21 8.12
CA TYR A 112 -5.43 12.83 6.86
C TYR A 112 -6.61 12.92 5.91
N PRO A 113 -6.67 13.94 5.04
CA PRO A 113 -7.64 13.99 3.97
C PRO A 113 -7.43 12.77 3.05
N GLN A 114 -8.42 11.89 2.99
CA GLN A 114 -8.43 10.79 2.04
C GLN A 114 -9.34 11.15 0.87
N ILE A 115 -8.80 11.04 -0.34
CA ILE A 115 -9.54 11.24 -1.60
C ILE A 115 -10.52 10.06 -1.84
N GLY A 116 -10.37 8.98 -1.10
CA GLY A 116 -11.20 7.78 -1.16
C GLY A 116 -10.45 6.55 -1.68
N PRO A 117 -11.15 5.41 -1.82
CA PRO A 117 -10.54 4.17 -2.27
C PRO A 117 -10.07 4.26 -3.72
N LEU A 118 -8.76 4.14 -3.93
CA LEU A 118 -8.20 4.03 -5.28
C LEU A 118 -8.26 2.56 -5.72
N LYS A 119 -9.17 2.24 -6.64
CA LYS A 119 -9.17 0.94 -7.33
C LYS A 119 -7.93 0.86 -8.22
N LEU A 120 -6.85 0.32 -7.67
CA LEU A 120 -5.71 -0.10 -8.46
C LEU A 120 -6.16 -1.32 -9.27
N GLY A 121 -6.27 -1.17 -10.60
CA GLY A 121 -6.42 -2.31 -11.49
C GLY A 121 -5.21 -3.25 -11.38
N ALA A 122 -5.19 -4.33 -12.16
CA ALA A 122 -4.02 -5.21 -12.21
C ALA A 122 -2.74 -4.39 -12.45
N THR A 123 -1.86 -4.31 -11.44
CA THR A 123 -0.62 -3.53 -11.50
C THR A 123 0.29 -4.12 -12.56
N ARG A 124 0.21 -3.60 -13.78
CA ARG A 124 1.06 -4.03 -14.88
C ARG A 124 2.39 -3.28 -14.80
N MET A 125 3.46 -4.01 -14.49
CA MET A 125 4.82 -3.44 -14.56
C MET A 125 5.06 -2.86 -15.96
N ARG A 126 5.16 -1.53 -16.07
CA ARG A 126 5.29 -0.83 -17.36
C ARG A 126 6.51 -1.29 -18.16
N ARG A 127 7.60 -1.67 -17.48
CA ARG A 127 8.85 -2.13 -18.10
C ARG A 127 9.15 -3.56 -17.70
N ARG A 128 9.32 -4.47 -18.66
CA ARG A 128 9.56 -5.92 -18.48
C ARG A 128 10.69 -6.29 -17.50
N HIS A 129 11.60 -5.37 -17.19
CA HIS A 129 12.73 -5.59 -16.27
C HIS A 129 12.86 -4.49 -15.20
N GLY A 130 11.78 -3.79 -14.84
CA GLY A 130 11.80 -2.71 -13.85
C GLY A 130 12.41 -3.14 -12.50
N LEU A 131 12.10 -4.37 -12.07
CA LEU A 131 12.64 -4.99 -10.85
C LEU A 131 14.17 -5.21 -10.87
N LEU A 132 14.80 -5.17 -12.05
CA LEU A 132 16.24 -5.34 -12.22
C LEU A 132 16.95 -4.01 -12.55
N ALA A 133 16.24 -2.87 -12.60
CA ALA A 133 16.79 -1.60 -13.07
C ALA A 133 17.93 -1.04 -12.20
N HIS A 134 17.97 -1.40 -10.91
CA HIS A 134 19.06 -1.00 -9.99
C HIS A 134 20.16 -2.05 -9.84
N ARG A 135 20.02 -3.19 -10.53
CA ARG A 135 21.09 -4.17 -10.67
C ARG A 135 21.76 -3.91 -12.01
N ARG A 136 23.10 -3.95 -12.07
CA ARG A 136 23.80 -3.91 -13.36
C ARG A 136 23.23 -5.03 -14.24
N PRO A 137 22.65 -4.72 -15.40
CA PRO A 137 22.13 -5.71 -16.33
C PRO A 137 23.23 -6.74 -16.64
N ARG A 138 23.00 -7.97 -16.20
CA ARG A 138 23.95 -9.07 -16.43
C ARG A 138 23.74 -9.58 -17.84
N PHE A 139 24.80 -10.08 -18.45
CA PHE A 139 24.90 -10.60 -19.83
C PHE A 139 23.66 -11.33 -20.39
N LEU A 140 22.89 -12.04 -19.55
CA LEU A 140 21.67 -12.75 -19.94
C LEU A 140 20.49 -11.83 -20.30
N ALA A 141 20.40 -10.63 -19.76
CA ALA A 141 19.29 -9.69 -20.05
C ALA A 141 19.48 -8.94 -21.39
N HIS A 142 20.71 -8.87 -21.91
CA HIS A 142 21.03 -8.22 -23.18
C HIS A 142 21.17 -9.19 -24.35
N ARG A 143 21.26 -10.50 -24.09
CA ARG A 143 21.39 -11.51 -25.14
C ARG A 143 20.01 -12.05 -25.50
N LYS A 144 19.71 -12.09 -26.80
CA LYS A 144 18.55 -12.82 -27.33
C LYS A 144 18.74 -14.30 -26.96
N THR A 145 17.89 -14.85 -26.10
CA THR A 145 17.88 -16.29 -25.83
C THR A 145 17.64 -16.99 -27.17
N ALA A 146 18.62 -17.76 -27.64
CA ALA A 146 18.41 -18.59 -28.82
C ALA A 146 17.35 -19.64 -28.47
N ALA A 147 16.35 -19.79 -29.34
CA ALA A 147 15.46 -20.94 -29.25
C ALA A 147 16.25 -22.17 -29.70
N LEU A 148 16.47 -23.13 -28.80
CA LEU A 148 17.03 -24.42 -29.21
C LEU A 148 16.01 -25.12 -30.13
N PRO A 149 16.48 -25.75 -31.23
CA PRO A 149 15.61 -26.60 -32.03
C PRO A 149 15.10 -27.77 -31.17
N VAL A 150 13.88 -28.24 -31.47
CA VAL A 150 13.24 -29.37 -30.76
C VAL A 150 14.12 -30.63 -30.73
N ARG A 151 15.03 -30.77 -31.70
CA ARG A 151 15.99 -31.86 -31.78
C ARG A 151 17.41 -31.29 -31.75
N PRO A 152 18.26 -31.68 -30.77
CA PRO A 152 19.62 -31.19 -30.69
C PRO A 152 20.45 -31.71 -31.88
N LEU A 153 21.18 -30.80 -32.53
CA LEU A 153 22.15 -31.17 -33.56
C LEU A 153 23.42 -31.66 -32.87
N VAL A 154 23.64 -32.98 -32.90
CA VAL A 154 24.82 -33.63 -32.32
C VAL A 154 25.87 -33.75 -33.43
N PHE A 155 26.97 -33.00 -33.32
CA PHE A 155 28.11 -33.18 -34.20
C PHE A 155 28.89 -34.44 -33.79
N ARG A 156 29.15 -35.34 -34.74
CA ARG A 156 30.06 -36.48 -34.57
C ARG A 156 31.20 -36.30 -35.55
N GLU A 157 32.43 -36.45 -35.07
CA GLU A 157 33.62 -36.41 -35.93
C GLU A 157 33.56 -37.58 -36.92
N PRO A 158 33.75 -37.33 -38.24
CA PRO A 158 33.85 -38.41 -39.20
C PRO A 158 35.14 -39.17 -38.92
N ALA A 159 35.03 -40.49 -38.72
CA ALA A 159 36.18 -41.36 -38.59
C ALA A 159 37.10 -41.14 -39.80
N LEU A 160 38.33 -40.73 -39.54
CA LEU A 160 39.41 -40.74 -40.52
C LEU A 160 39.60 -42.21 -40.90
N SER A 161 38.97 -42.62 -42.00
CA SER A 161 39.29 -43.89 -42.62
C SER A 161 40.69 -43.73 -43.20
N GLU A 162 41.66 -44.34 -42.53
CA GLU A 162 43.01 -44.47 -43.03
C GLU A 162 42.97 -45.22 -44.36
N GLY A 163 43.10 -44.47 -45.46
CA GLY A 163 43.45 -45.04 -46.74
C GLY A 163 44.95 -45.34 -46.75
N GLY A 164 45.32 -46.61 -46.82
CA GLY A 164 46.67 -46.98 -47.24
C GLY A 164 47.09 -48.43 -46.98
N GLN A 165 47.42 -49.11 -48.09
CA GLN A 165 48.24 -50.33 -48.27
C GLN A 165 47.44 -51.65 -48.31
N ALA A 166 47.53 -52.50 -49.34
CA ALA A 166 48.48 -52.63 -50.45
C ALA A 166 47.80 -53.17 -51.73
#